data_AF-A0A2G6CJ89-F1
#
_entry.id   AF-A0A2G6CJ89-F1
#
_cell.length_a   1.000
_cell.length_b   1.000
_cell.length_c   1.000
_cell.angle_alpha   90.00
_cell.angle_beta   90.00
_cell.angle_gamma   90.00
#
_symmetry.space_group_name_H-M   'P 1'
#
loop_
_entity.id
_entity.type
_entity.pdbx_description
1 polymer ?
#
loop_
_entity_poly.entity_id
_entity_poly.type
_entity_poly.pdbx_seq_one_letter_code
_entity_poly.pdbx_strand_id
1 'polypeptide(L)'
;MRLLLVDDEEDLLTFLGHRLRKRGMDVTMALSGNEALSAAAELTFDVAVVDLKLPDLDGIAVIEKLKGMQPFVETLMLTGHGSHQSAWEAGRLQAFRYLMKPLDFHELHDLITAAAEQRRQRMKTEFDQKLEALMLSTTSPRDLIQLSEELRQEYEQE
;
A
#
# COMPACT_ATOMS: atom_id res chain seq x y z
N MET A 1 5.65 2.43 -10.01
CA MET A 1 4.89 2.39 -8.75
C MET A 1 3.54 1.78 -9.06
N ARG A 2 3.21 0.66 -8.40
CA ARG A 2 1.94 -0.03 -8.54
C ARG A 2 0.96 0.48 -7.49
N LEU A 3 -0.19 0.92 -7.95
CA LEU A 3 -1.25 1.52 -7.14
C LEU A 3 -2.51 0.67 -7.28
N LEU A 4 -3.10 0.29 -6.15
CA LEU A 4 -4.45 -0.28 -6.10
C LEU A 4 -5.44 0.83 -5.74
N LEU A 5 -6.46 1.04 -6.57
CA LEU A 5 -7.59 1.91 -6.26
C LEU A 5 -8.83 1.04 -6.04
N VAL A 6 -9.53 1.25 -4.93
CA VAL A 6 -10.72 0.50 -4.54
C VAL A 6 -11.84 1.45 -4.19
N ASP A 7 -12.89 1.44 -5.00
CA ASP A 7 -14.06 2.33 -4.86
C ASP A 7 -15.23 1.69 -5.63
N ASP A 8 -16.43 1.70 -5.09
CA ASP A 8 -17.61 1.14 -5.76
C ASP A 8 -18.24 2.10 -6.78
N GLU A 9 -17.78 3.35 -6.81
CA GLU A 9 -18.17 4.36 -7.79
C GLU A 9 -17.31 4.23 -9.09
N GLU A 10 -17.78 3.42 -10.05
CA GLU A 10 -17.04 3.11 -11.30
C GLU A 10 -16.56 4.36 -12.07
N ASP A 11 -17.38 5.41 -12.16
CA ASP A 11 -17.04 6.66 -12.84
C ASP A 11 -15.88 7.38 -12.15
N LEU A 12 -15.91 7.46 -10.81
CA LEU A 12 -14.85 8.08 -10.01
C LEU A 12 -13.56 7.27 -10.12
N LEU A 13 -13.67 5.95 -9.96
CA LEU A 13 -12.55 5.03 -10.04
C LEU A 13 -11.85 5.12 -11.40
N THR A 14 -12.61 5.13 -12.49
CA THR A 14 -12.11 5.28 -13.85
C THR A 14 -11.47 6.65 -14.07
N PHE A 15 -12.10 7.73 -13.58
CA PHE A 15 -11.57 9.09 -13.69
C PHE A 15 -10.22 9.23 -12.97
N LEU A 16 -10.15 8.80 -11.70
CA LEU A 16 -8.92 8.84 -10.91
C LEU A 16 -7.84 7.93 -11.51
N GLY A 17 -8.20 6.71 -11.86
CA GLY A 17 -7.29 5.73 -12.46
C GLY A 17 -6.64 6.26 -13.75
N HIS A 18 -7.42 6.86 -14.64
CA HIS A 18 -6.88 7.44 -15.89
C HIS A 18 -5.92 8.62 -15.62
N ARG A 19 -6.27 9.48 -14.66
CA ARG A 19 -5.44 10.64 -14.29
C ARG A 19 -4.13 10.21 -13.62
N LEU A 20 -4.15 9.19 -12.77
CA LEU A 20 -2.97 8.65 -12.09
C LEU A 20 -2.06 7.88 -13.05
N ARG A 21 -2.64 7.12 -13.99
CA ARG A 21 -1.86 6.50 -15.10
C ARG A 21 -1.13 7.54 -15.95
N LYS A 22 -1.76 8.69 -16.24
CA LYS A 22 -1.12 9.83 -16.94
C LYS A 22 0.06 10.43 -16.16
N ARG A 23 0.16 10.19 -14.84
CA ARG A 23 1.30 10.57 -13.99
C ARG A 23 2.36 9.46 -13.89
N GLY A 24 2.25 8.39 -14.68
CA GLY A 24 3.24 7.30 -14.73
C GLY A 24 3.03 6.21 -13.69
N MET A 25 1.86 6.16 -13.03
CA MET A 25 1.52 5.11 -12.08
C MET A 25 0.93 3.90 -12.81
N ASP A 26 1.30 2.70 -12.37
CA ASP A 26 0.67 1.45 -12.82
C ASP A 26 -0.54 1.19 -11.92
N VAL A 27 -1.74 1.49 -12.41
CA VAL A 27 -2.97 1.52 -11.59
C VAL A 27 -3.82 0.29 -11.86
N THR A 28 -4.06 -0.50 -10.81
CA THR A 28 -5.09 -1.54 -10.76
C THR A 28 -6.33 -0.96 -10.09
N MET A 29 -7.50 -1.25 -10.65
CA MET A 29 -8.80 -0.74 -10.17
C MET A 29 -9.65 -1.93 -9.71
N ALA A 30 -10.34 -1.77 -8.60
CA ALA A 30 -11.26 -2.77 -8.04
C ALA A 30 -12.55 -2.07 -7.58
N LEU A 31 -13.70 -2.65 -7.94
CA LEU A 31 -15.03 -2.13 -7.58
C LEU A 31 -15.56 -2.72 -6.26
N SER A 32 -14.83 -3.64 -5.66
CA SER A 32 -15.19 -4.32 -4.42
C SER A 32 -13.96 -4.71 -3.61
N GLY A 33 -14.18 -5.00 -2.32
CA GLY A 33 -13.12 -5.47 -1.45
C GLY A 33 -12.56 -6.83 -1.89
N ASN A 34 -13.41 -7.75 -2.35
CA ASN A 34 -12.96 -9.05 -2.84
C ASN A 34 -12.15 -8.95 -4.14
N GLU A 35 -12.49 -8.05 -5.06
CA GLU A 35 -11.67 -7.78 -6.24
C GLU A 35 -10.30 -7.23 -5.84
N ALA A 36 -10.26 -6.29 -4.89
CA ALA A 36 -9.02 -5.72 -4.38
C ALA A 36 -8.10 -6.80 -3.77
N LEU A 37 -8.66 -7.70 -2.97
CA LEU A 37 -7.91 -8.79 -2.35
C LEU A 37 -7.47 -9.85 -3.36
N SER A 38 -8.29 -10.13 -4.38
CA SER A 38 -7.91 -11.04 -5.46
C SER A 38 -6.74 -10.47 -6.25
N ALA A 39 -6.77 -9.18 -6.59
CA ALA A 39 -5.66 -8.51 -7.24
C ALA A 39 -4.39 -8.52 -6.36
N ALA A 40 -4.52 -8.32 -5.05
CA ALA A 40 -3.40 -8.35 -4.11
C ALA A 40 -2.81 -9.74 -3.87
N ALA A 41 -3.52 -10.81 -4.24
CA ALA A 41 -2.99 -12.17 -4.21
C ALA A 41 -2.09 -12.47 -5.41
N GLU A 42 -2.28 -11.75 -6.53
CA GLU A 42 -1.54 -11.95 -7.77
C GLU A 42 -0.45 -10.89 -8.00
N LEU A 43 -0.66 -9.69 -7.48
CA LEU A 43 0.19 -8.52 -7.70
C LEU A 43 0.61 -7.87 -6.39
N THR A 44 1.84 -7.39 -6.34
CA THR A 44 2.34 -6.53 -5.27
C THR A 44 1.99 -5.07 -5.54
N PHE A 45 1.65 -4.34 -4.49
CA PHE A 45 1.30 -2.92 -4.55
C PHE A 45 2.20 -2.09 -3.66
N ASP A 46 2.59 -0.92 -4.15
CA ASP A 46 3.28 0.07 -3.34
C ASP A 46 2.30 0.77 -2.40
N VAL A 47 1.14 1.14 -2.95
CA VAL A 47 0.10 1.88 -2.26
C VAL A 47 -1.27 1.32 -2.62
N ALA A 48 -2.18 1.27 -1.66
CA ALA A 48 -3.60 1.05 -1.90
C ALA A 48 -4.44 2.23 -1.39
N VAL A 49 -5.33 2.77 -2.23
CA VAL A 49 -6.34 3.76 -1.86
C VAL A 49 -7.68 3.03 -1.81
N VAL A 50 -8.34 3.06 -0.65
CA VAL A 50 -9.52 2.23 -0.37
C VAL A 50 -10.66 3.10 0.15
N ASP A 51 -11.85 3.04 -0.47
CA ASP A 51 -13.06 3.61 0.13
C ASP A 51 -13.48 2.82 1.38
N LEU A 52 -14.05 3.52 2.35
CA LEU A 52 -14.52 2.91 3.60
C LEU A 52 -15.74 2.01 3.36
N LYS A 53 -16.64 2.41 2.47
CA LYS A 53 -17.87 1.68 2.16
C LYS A 53 -17.71 1.01 0.81
N LEU A 54 -17.61 -0.32 0.82
CA LEU A 54 -17.65 -1.14 -0.38
C LEU A 54 -18.88 -2.06 -0.30
N PRO A 55 -19.36 -2.60 -1.43
CA PRO A 55 -20.57 -3.41 -1.49
C PRO A 55 -20.50 -4.72 -0.69
N ASP A 56 -19.30 -5.25 -0.44
CA ASP A 56 -19.06 -6.59 0.08
C ASP A 56 -18.27 -6.64 1.39
N LEU A 57 -17.33 -5.72 1.59
CA LEU A 57 -16.46 -5.65 2.77
C LEU A 57 -16.34 -4.21 3.28
N ASP A 58 -16.09 -4.03 4.57
CA ASP A 58 -15.67 -2.74 5.10
C ASP A 58 -14.24 -2.43 4.63
N GLY A 59 -13.99 -1.19 4.18
CA GLY A 59 -12.67 -0.75 3.73
C GLY A 59 -11.58 -0.94 4.78
N ILE A 60 -11.90 -0.85 6.08
CA ILE A 60 -10.96 -1.16 7.16
C ILE A 60 -10.54 -2.63 7.10
N ALA A 61 -11.51 -3.54 6.94
CA ALA A 61 -11.23 -4.97 6.84
C ALA A 61 -10.41 -5.32 5.59
N VAL A 62 -10.62 -4.60 4.48
CA VAL A 62 -9.78 -4.71 3.28
C VAL A 62 -8.34 -4.28 3.60
N ILE A 63 -8.15 -3.13 4.24
CA ILE A 63 -6.81 -2.63 4.61
C ILE A 63 -6.08 -3.60 5.54
N GLU A 64 -6.75 -4.16 6.55
CA GLU A 64 -6.17 -5.14 7.47
C GLU A 64 -5.69 -6.39 6.72
N LYS A 65 -6.51 -6.92 5.82
CA LYS A 65 -6.15 -8.08 4.99
C LYS A 65 -5.01 -7.77 4.03
N LEU A 66 -5.05 -6.61 3.37
CA LEU A 66 -3.95 -6.16 2.48
C LEU A 66 -2.62 -6.11 3.22
N LYS A 67 -2.59 -5.59 4.45
CA LYS A 67 -1.36 -5.56 5.25
C LYS A 67 -0.91 -6.92 5.74
N GLY A 68 -1.86 -7.84 5.99
CA GLY A 68 -1.54 -9.23 6.29
C GLY A 68 -0.93 -9.97 5.10
N MET A 69 -1.35 -9.63 3.88
CA MET A 69 -0.82 -10.20 2.64
C MET A 69 0.49 -9.54 2.19
N GLN A 70 0.60 -8.22 2.36
CA GLN A 70 1.70 -7.39 1.89
C GLN A 70 2.14 -6.43 3.01
N PRO A 71 3.06 -6.81 3.91
CA PRO A 71 3.42 -6.03 5.10
C PRO A 71 3.96 -4.61 4.82
N PHE A 72 4.50 -4.40 3.62
CA PHE A 72 5.04 -3.11 3.17
C PHE A 72 4.05 -2.23 2.43
N VAL A 73 2.85 -2.72 2.09
CA VAL A 73 1.87 -1.88 1.40
C VAL A 73 1.46 -0.71 2.29
N GLU A 74 1.57 0.49 1.74
CA GLU A 74 1.06 1.69 2.39
C GLU A 74 -0.39 1.91 1.98
N THR A 75 -1.25 2.22 2.93
CA THR A 75 -2.68 2.30 2.68
C THR A 75 -3.22 3.68 3.01
N LEU A 76 -4.07 4.18 2.13
CA LEU A 76 -4.79 5.43 2.26
C LEU A 76 -6.28 5.10 2.23
N MET A 77 -7.03 5.57 3.21
CA MET A 77 -8.48 5.51 3.17
C MET A 77 -9.01 6.81 2.59
N LEU A 78 -9.83 6.74 1.55
CA LEU A 78 -10.47 7.90 0.94
C LEU A 78 -11.97 7.71 0.94
N THR A 79 -12.71 8.46 1.77
CA THR A 79 -14.16 8.24 1.89
C THR A 79 -14.97 9.53 1.96
N GLY A 80 -16.15 9.52 1.34
CA GLY A 80 -17.18 10.57 1.51
C GLY A 80 -18.13 10.32 2.67
N HIS A 81 -18.04 9.15 3.31
CA HIS A 81 -19.00 8.68 4.31
C HIS A 81 -18.44 8.67 5.75
N GLY A 82 -17.40 9.45 6.00
CA GLY A 82 -16.67 9.45 7.27
C GLY A 82 -17.45 10.07 8.43
N SER A 83 -17.57 9.33 9.55
CA SER A 83 -17.88 9.92 10.85
C SER A 83 -16.58 10.28 11.59
N HIS A 84 -16.62 11.26 12.51
CA HIS A 84 -15.48 11.58 13.38
C HIS A 84 -14.96 10.37 14.17
N GLN A 85 -15.85 9.40 14.47
CA GLN A 85 -15.51 8.20 15.24
C GLN A 85 -14.74 7.18 14.40
N SER A 86 -15.13 7.00 13.12
CA SER A 86 -14.42 6.16 12.16
C SER A 86 -13.00 6.69 11.89
N ALA A 87 -12.83 8.01 11.80
CA ALA A 87 -11.53 8.65 11.67
C ALA A 87 -10.64 8.46 12.92
N TRP A 88 -11.25 8.41 14.11
CA TRP A 88 -10.55 8.21 15.39
C TRP A 88 -10.11 6.76 15.60
N GLU A 89 -10.96 5.81 15.25
CA GLU A 89 -10.65 4.37 15.25
C GLU A 89 -9.57 4.02 14.20
N ALA A 90 -9.64 4.66 13.03
CA ALA A 90 -8.60 4.60 11.99
C ALA A 90 -7.24 5.13 12.48
N GLY A 91 -7.23 6.27 13.16
CA GLY A 91 -6.01 6.87 13.70
C GLY A 91 -5.30 5.99 14.74
N ARG A 92 -6.03 5.13 15.46
CA ARG A 92 -5.46 4.16 16.41
C ARG A 92 -4.63 3.08 15.75
N LEU A 93 -4.90 2.74 14.49
CA LEU A 93 -4.20 1.64 13.85
C LEU A 93 -2.78 2.02 13.41
N GLN A 94 -2.39 3.31 13.41
CA GLN A 94 -1.12 3.84 12.83
C GLN A 94 -0.81 3.37 11.39
N ALA A 95 -1.66 2.51 10.83
CA ALA A 95 -1.35 1.67 9.70
C ALA A 95 -1.75 2.34 8.39
N PHE A 96 -2.62 3.34 8.43
CA PHE A 96 -3.13 4.01 7.24
C PHE A 96 -3.48 5.48 7.48
N ARG A 97 -3.47 6.28 6.42
CA ARG A 97 -3.88 7.70 6.47
C ARG A 97 -5.34 7.82 6.08
N TYR A 98 -6.07 8.69 6.78
CA TYR A 98 -7.50 8.92 6.56
C TYR A 98 -7.75 10.20 5.78
N LEU A 99 -8.47 10.12 4.66
CA LEU A 99 -8.77 11.21 3.73
C LEU A 99 -10.28 11.32 3.51
N MET A 100 -10.79 12.55 3.42
CA MET A 100 -12.21 12.83 3.24
C MET A 100 -12.49 13.31 1.82
N LYS A 101 -13.51 12.75 1.16
CA LYS A 101 -14.04 13.29 -0.09
C LYS A 101 -14.91 14.53 0.20
N PRO A 102 -14.89 15.59 -0.62
CA PRO A 102 -14.10 15.74 -1.84
C PRO A 102 -12.63 16.08 -1.51
N LEU A 103 -11.70 15.38 -2.16
CA LEU A 103 -10.27 15.63 -2.05
C LEU A 103 -9.77 16.18 -3.39
N ASP A 104 -8.87 17.17 -3.35
CA ASP A 104 -8.24 17.65 -4.57
C ASP A 104 -7.34 16.57 -5.19
N PHE A 105 -7.32 16.49 -6.53
CA PHE A 105 -6.53 15.48 -7.21
C PHE A 105 -5.02 15.64 -6.98
N HIS A 106 -4.52 16.87 -6.91
CA HIS A 106 -3.10 17.11 -6.65
C HIS A 106 -2.75 16.66 -5.23
N GLU A 107 -3.63 16.93 -4.27
CA GLU A 107 -3.47 16.46 -2.90
C GLU A 107 -3.45 14.93 -2.82
N LEU A 108 -4.39 14.24 -3.49
CA LEU A 108 -4.40 12.78 -3.58
C LEU A 108 -3.09 12.23 -4.17
N HIS A 109 -2.63 12.82 -5.28
CA HIS A 109 -1.40 12.43 -5.94
C HIS A 109 -0.17 12.57 -5.02
N ASP A 110 -0.07 13.67 -4.29
CA ASP A 110 1.06 13.95 -3.41
C ASP A 110 1.07 13.00 -2.21
N LEU A 111 -0.12 12.69 -1.67
CA LEU A 111 -0.28 11.71 -0.60
C LEU A 111 0.10 10.29 -1.06
N ILE A 112 -0.31 9.86 -2.25
CA ILE A 112 0.10 8.57 -2.83
C ILE A 112 1.63 8.53 -3.00
N THR A 113 2.22 9.61 -3.52
CA THR A 113 3.67 9.68 -3.74
C THR A 113 4.44 9.63 -2.42
N ALA A 114 3.98 10.36 -1.41
CA ALA A 114 4.56 10.34 -0.08
C ALA A 114 4.42 8.96 0.60
N ALA A 115 3.29 8.29 0.42
CA ALA A 115 3.07 6.93 0.92
C ALA A 115 4.04 5.94 0.26
N ALA A 116 4.21 5.97 -1.05
CA ALA A 116 5.17 5.09 -1.72
C ALA A 116 6.62 5.34 -1.30
N GLU A 117 6.98 6.60 -1.05
CA GLU A 117 8.30 6.93 -0.53
C GLU A 117 8.50 6.40 0.90
N GLN A 118 7.45 6.46 1.74
CA GLN A 118 7.46 5.82 3.06
C GLN A 118 7.63 4.30 2.96
N ARG A 119 6.96 3.62 2.02
CA ARG A 119 7.17 2.19 1.74
C ARG A 119 8.64 1.89 1.47
N ARG A 120 9.27 2.63 0.55
CA ARG A 120 10.69 2.45 0.20
C ARG A 120 11.60 2.62 1.39
N GLN A 121 11.36 3.64 2.22
CA GLN A 121 12.17 3.88 3.42
C GLN A 121 12.02 2.77 4.45
N ARG A 122 10.80 2.26 4.65
CA ARG A 122 10.56 1.10 5.53
C ARG A 122 11.26 -0.15 5.03
N MET A 123 11.12 -0.49 3.75
CA MET A 123 11.80 -1.63 3.15
C MET A 123 13.31 -1.52 3.27
N LYS A 124 13.89 -0.34 2.97
CA LYS A 124 15.33 -0.09 3.12
C LYS A 124 15.78 -0.27 4.57
N THR A 125 15.03 0.27 5.52
CA THR A 125 15.37 0.15 6.95
C THR A 125 15.35 -1.31 7.40
N GLU A 126 14.34 -2.06 6.99
CA GLU A 126 14.22 -3.48 7.35
C GLU A 126 15.31 -4.33 6.68
N PHE A 127 15.64 -4.03 5.43
CA PHE A 127 16.77 -4.65 4.73
C PHE A 127 18.10 -4.36 5.43
N ASP A 128 18.37 -3.09 5.77
CA ASP A 128 19.60 -2.68 6.47
C ASP A 128 19.71 -3.41 7.84
N GLN A 129 18.60 -3.54 8.57
CA GLN A 129 18.56 -4.28 9.86
C GLN A 129 18.78 -5.78 9.70
N LYS A 130 18.15 -6.42 8.71
CA LYS A 130 18.36 -7.85 8.41
C LYS A 130 19.81 -8.11 8.00
N LEU A 131 20.41 -7.21 7.22
CA LEU A 131 21.80 -7.31 6.80
C LEU A 131 22.77 -7.16 7.99
N GLU A 132 22.54 -6.21 8.88
CA GLU A 132 23.35 -6.04 10.10
C GLU A 132 23.27 -7.29 11.01
N ALA A 133 22.06 -7.81 11.25
CA ALA A 133 21.86 -9.01 12.04
C ALA A 133 22.58 -10.22 11.43
N LEU A 134 22.57 -10.33 10.10
CA LEU A 134 23.27 -11.39 9.37
C LEU A 134 24.80 -11.29 9.54
N MET A 135 25.36 -10.08 9.41
CA MET A 135 26.79 -9.81 9.62
C MET A 135 27.26 -10.19 11.03
N LEU A 136 26.40 -10.07 12.03
CA LEU A 136 26.69 -10.48 13.41
C LEU A 136 26.56 -12.00 13.61
N SER A 137 25.81 -12.70 12.76
CA SER A 137 25.49 -14.13 12.90
C SER A 137 26.47 -15.08 12.19
N THR A 138 27.22 -14.61 11.19
CA THR A 138 28.23 -15.41 10.48
C THR A 138 29.50 -14.59 10.20
N THR A 139 30.67 -15.20 10.38
CA THR A 139 31.98 -14.60 10.11
C THR A 139 32.58 -15.02 8.76
N SER A 140 31.87 -15.85 8.00
CA SER A 140 32.29 -16.37 6.69
C SER A 140 31.95 -15.35 5.59
N PRO A 141 32.95 -14.76 4.90
CA PRO A 141 32.70 -13.79 3.83
C PRO A 141 31.88 -14.35 2.66
N ARG A 142 31.95 -15.67 2.40
CA ARG A 142 31.17 -16.33 1.34
C ARG A 142 29.69 -16.41 1.70
N ASP A 143 29.39 -16.79 2.93
CA ASP A 143 28.00 -16.94 3.39
C ASP A 143 27.32 -15.57 3.45
N LEU A 144 28.05 -14.52 3.83
CA LEU A 144 27.56 -13.14 3.81
C LEU A 144 27.17 -12.68 2.41
N ILE A 145 28.00 -12.95 1.40
CA ILE A 145 27.69 -12.56 0.01
C ILE A 145 26.42 -13.27 -0.45
N GLN A 146 26.35 -14.60 -0.28
CA GLN A 146 25.21 -15.41 -0.69
C GLN A 146 23.89 -14.93 -0.04
N LEU A 147 23.88 -14.78 1.28
CA LEU A 147 22.70 -14.35 2.02
C LEU A 147 22.32 -12.88 1.73
N SER A 148 23.30 -12.01 1.45
CA SER A 148 23.02 -10.63 1.03
C SER A 148 22.39 -10.55 -0.36
N GLU A 149 22.73 -11.47 -1.28
CA GLU A 149 22.10 -11.56 -2.60
C GLU A 149 20.67 -12.10 -2.48
N GLU A 150 20.43 -13.09 -1.63
CA GLU A 150 19.09 -13.64 -1.34
C GLU A 150 18.16 -12.56 -0.75
N LEU A 151 18.64 -11.83 0.26
CA LEU A 151 17.91 -10.69 0.84
C LEU A 151 17.64 -9.61 -0.20
N ARG A 152 18.59 -9.33 -1.10
CA ARG A 152 18.39 -8.32 -2.14
C ARG A 152 17.31 -8.75 -3.12
N GLN A 153 17.27 -10.02 -3.51
CA GLN A 153 16.23 -10.55 -4.39
C GLN A 153 14.84 -10.51 -3.75
N GLU A 154 14.74 -10.83 -2.45
CA GLU A 154 13.48 -10.72 -1.67
C GLU A 154 12.90 -9.29 -1.74
N TYR A 155 13.75 -8.25 -1.62
CA TYR A 155 13.32 -6.85 -1.60
C TYR A 155 13.30 -6.17 -2.98
N GLU A 156 13.89 -6.77 -4.03
CA GLU A 156 13.85 -6.26 -5.42
C GLU A 156 12.70 -6.87 -6.26
N GLN A 157 12.14 -8.02 -5.86
CA GLN A 157 11.01 -8.67 -6.56
C GLN A 157 9.62 -8.29 -6.02
N GLU A 158 9.52 -7.47 -4.97
CA GLU A 158 8.26 -7.06 -4.31
C GLU A 158 7.80 -5.62 -4.59
#